data_AF-A0A3D0VKL4-F1
#
_entry.id   AF-A0A3D0VKL4-F1
#
_cell.length_a   1.000
_cell.length_b   1.000
_cell.length_c   1.000
_cell.angle_alpha   90.00
_cell.angle_beta   90.00
_cell.angle_gamma   90.00
#
_symmetry.space_group_name_H-M   'P 1'
#
loop_
_entity.id
_entity.type
_entity.pdbx_description
1 polymer ?
#
loop_
_entity_poly.entity_id
_entity_poly.type
_entity_poly.pdbx_seq_one_letter_code
_entity_poly.pdbx_strand_id
1 'polypeptide(L)'
;MKFFTLAAAAVISTGIFVSCFDKGDHPADFSYEEIELINSGQSGEMMRVLNFFVYEDSTILRENSGNVNEFGSFYLRLLMDRMYKTVTNPANAGVGIAAPQVGVSKRVIWVKRYDKSGAPFECYLNSYITAYSDTFKLRADGCLSIPGVSQSSWRAIWVDVSYDLSDGTHHSERITHQYTSHIFQHEIDHLDGVVFLDRTELP
;
A
#
# COMPACT_ATOMS: atom_id res chain seq x y z
N MET A 1 -29.86 -71.60 26.79
CA MET A 1 -29.96 -70.65 25.66
C MET A 1 -29.87 -69.24 26.24
N LYS A 2 -28.96 -68.42 25.73
CA LYS A 2 -28.67 -67.01 26.07
C LYS A 2 -27.80 -66.75 27.30
N PHE A 3 -26.49 -66.63 27.02
CA PHE A 3 -25.51 -65.86 27.77
C PHE A 3 -25.90 -64.37 27.75
N PHE A 4 -25.76 -63.68 28.88
CA PHE A 4 -25.70 -62.21 28.91
C PHE A 4 -24.56 -61.77 29.83
N THR A 5 -23.48 -61.33 29.19
CA THR A 5 -22.31 -60.69 29.77
C THR A 5 -22.67 -59.24 30.04
N LEU A 6 -22.57 -58.76 31.30
CA LEU A 6 -22.60 -57.33 31.60
C LEU A 6 -21.21 -56.75 31.29
N ALA A 7 -21.11 -55.99 30.20
CA ALA A 7 -19.96 -55.13 29.95
C ALA A 7 -20.23 -53.74 30.54
N ALA A 8 -19.36 -53.30 31.45
CA ALA A 8 -19.36 -51.94 31.97
C ALA A 8 -18.86 -50.98 30.88
N ALA A 9 -19.72 -50.05 30.44
CA ALA A 9 -19.33 -48.98 29.54
C ALA A 9 -18.65 -47.87 30.35
N ALA A 10 -17.32 -47.81 30.29
CA ALA A 10 -16.56 -46.63 30.72
C ALA A 10 -16.73 -45.55 29.65
N VAL A 11 -17.46 -44.48 29.97
CA VAL A 11 -17.52 -43.27 29.15
C VAL A 11 -16.19 -42.55 29.32
N ILE A 12 -15.25 -42.82 28.42
CA ILE A 12 -14.04 -42.01 28.29
C ILE A 12 -14.48 -40.72 27.62
N SER A 13 -14.70 -39.69 28.44
CA SER A 13 -14.75 -38.30 27.97
C SER A 13 -13.37 -37.99 27.39
N THR A 14 -13.20 -38.23 26.09
CA THR A 14 -12.16 -37.56 25.31
C THR A 14 -12.56 -36.10 25.26
N GLY A 15 -12.18 -35.36 26.31
CA GLY A 15 -12.03 -33.93 26.23
C GLY A 15 -11.13 -33.66 25.03
N ILE A 16 -11.73 -33.16 23.95
CA ILE A 16 -10.99 -32.52 22.89
C ILE A 16 -10.32 -31.34 23.60
N PHE A 17 -9.05 -31.53 23.97
CA PHE A 17 -8.15 -30.41 24.16
C PHE A 17 -8.06 -29.76 22.79
N VAL A 18 -8.99 -28.85 22.50
CA VAL A 18 -8.71 -27.73 21.63
C VAL A 18 -7.52 -27.09 22.30
N SER A 19 -6.31 -27.40 21.81
CA SER A 19 -5.19 -26.54 22.11
C SER A 19 -5.65 -25.19 21.60
N CYS A 20 -5.99 -24.29 22.52
CA CYS A 20 -5.93 -22.88 22.26
C CYS A 20 -4.51 -22.69 21.74
N PHE A 21 -4.36 -22.64 20.41
CA PHE A 21 -3.22 -22.00 19.81
C PHE A 21 -3.27 -20.63 20.44
N ASP A 22 -2.31 -20.41 21.33
CA ASP A 22 -2.06 -19.14 21.93
C ASP A 22 -1.98 -18.16 20.75
N LYS A 23 -3.02 -17.34 20.58
CA LYS A 23 -2.96 -16.18 19.70
C LYS A 23 -2.05 -15.22 20.44
N GLY A 24 -0.74 -15.53 20.42
CA GLY A 24 0.28 -14.66 20.96
C GLY A 24 0.02 -13.26 20.44
N ASP A 25 0.06 -12.28 21.35
CA ASP A 25 -0.04 -10.84 21.13
C ASP A 25 -0.07 -10.48 19.65
N HIS A 26 -1.24 -10.23 19.05
CA HIS A 26 -1.33 -9.89 17.62
C HIS A 26 -0.45 -8.66 17.35
N PRO A 27 0.73 -8.78 16.71
CA PRO A 27 1.59 -7.63 16.50
C PRO A 27 1.60 -7.30 15.01
N ALA A 28 1.63 -6.00 14.71
CA ALA A 28 1.72 -5.41 13.38
C ALA A 28 0.37 -5.02 12.76
N ASP A 29 0.33 -3.79 12.23
CA ASP A 29 -0.74 -3.28 11.40
C ASP A 29 -0.90 -4.10 10.12
N PHE A 30 0.10 -4.86 9.70
CA PHE A 30 0.09 -5.70 8.51
C PHE A 30 -0.64 -7.04 8.72
N SER A 31 -1.36 -7.52 7.70
CA SER A 31 -1.93 -8.88 7.68
C SER A 31 -0.84 -9.94 7.58
N TYR A 32 -1.18 -11.21 7.84
CA TYR A 32 -0.23 -12.32 7.66
C TYR A 32 0.27 -12.41 6.23
N GLU A 33 -0.61 -12.23 5.25
CA GLU A 33 -0.29 -12.25 3.82
C GLU A 33 0.62 -11.08 3.44
N GLU A 34 0.36 -9.89 3.98
CA GLU A 34 1.22 -8.72 3.79
C GLU A 34 2.61 -8.96 4.38
N ILE A 35 2.70 -9.55 5.58
CA ILE A 35 3.98 -9.89 6.22
C ILE A 35 4.75 -10.92 5.39
N GLU A 36 4.10 -11.98 4.89
CA GLU A 36 4.74 -12.96 4.01
C GLU A 36 5.26 -12.29 2.73
N LEU A 37 4.46 -11.40 2.13
CA LEU A 37 4.84 -10.65 0.94
C LEU A 37 6.02 -9.72 1.21
N ILE A 38 6.02 -8.99 2.32
CA ILE A 38 7.11 -8.09 2.76
C ILE A 38 8.39 -8.88 3.06
N ASN A 39 8.29 -10.10 3.60
CA ASN A 39 9.44 -10.96 3.91
C ASN A 39 9.89 -11.84 2.74
N SER A 40 9.19 -11.85 1.61
CA SER A 40 9.56 -12.64 0.44
C SER A 40 10.90 -12.26 -0.22
N GLY A 41 11.52 -11.16 0.22
CA GLY A 41 12.80 -10.68 -0.28
C GLY A 41 13.51 -9.75 0.71
N GLN A 42 14.75 -9.41 0.40
CA GLN A 42 15.61 -8.52 1.21
C GLN A 42 15.38 -7.04 0.88
N SER A 43 15.87 -6.12 1.71
CA SER A 43 15.72 -4.66 1.51
C SER A 43 16.31 -4.14 0.19
N GLY A 44 17.27 -4.86 -0.39
CA GLY A 44 17.85 -4.55 -1.70
C GLY A 44 17.04 -5.06 -2.90
N GLU A 45 15.99 -5.84 -2.67
CA GLU A 45 15.25 -6.55 -3.72
C GLU A 45 13.90 -5.90 -4.01
N MET A 46 13.53 -5.91 -5.28
CA MET A 46 12.27 -5.33 -5.74
C MET A 46 11.07 -6.18 -5.29
N MET A 47 9.91 -5.54 -5.28
CA MET A 47 8.61 -6.21 -5.17
C MET A 47 7.99 -6.34 -6.55
N ARG A 48 7.14 -7.35 -6.73
CA ARG A 48 6.32 -7.45 -7.93
C ARG A 48 5.32 -6.29 -7.95
N VAL A 49 5.32 -5.52 -9.03
CA VAL A 49 4.26 -4.54 -9.28
C VAL A 49 3.02 -5.28 -9.79
N LEU A 50 1.88 -5.02 -9.15
CA LEU A 50 0.58 -5.55 -9.54
C LEU A 50 0.16 -4.96 -10.89
N ASN A 51 -0.42 -5.79 -11.76
CA ASN A 51 -0.89 -5.41 -13.08
C ASN A 51 -2.41 -5.28 -13.09
N PHE A 52 -2.91 -4.07 -13.34
CA PHE A 52 -4.34 -3.75 -13.37
C PHE A 52 -5.17 -4.61 -14.34
N PHE A 53 -4.55 -5.15 -15.40
CA PHE A 53 -5.23 -6.03 -16.36
C PHE A 53 -5.34 -7.49 -15.91
N VAL A 54 -4.72 -7.85 -14.78
CA VAL A 54 -4.88 -9.16 -14.12
C VAL A 54 -5.97 -9.00 -13.07
N TYR A 55 -6.99 -9.86 -13.10
CA TYR A 55 -8.20 -9.71 -12.28
C TYR A 55 -7.88 -9.65 -10.78
N GLU A 56 -7.07 -10.59 -10.28
CA GLU A 56 -6.67 -10.72 -8.88
C GLU A 56 -5.82 -9.54 -8.40
N ASP A 57 -5.00 -8.97 -9.29
CA ASP A 57 -4.21 -7.78 -8.99
C ASP A 57 -5.12 -6.54 -8.95
N SER A 58 -6.07 -6.45 -9.89
CA SER A 58 -7.00 -5.33 -9.98
C SER A 58 -7.88 -5.22 -8.75
N THR A 59 -8.26 -6.34 -8.12
CA THR A 59 -9.07 -6.31 -6.91
C THR A 59 -8.33 -5.61 -5.77
N ILE A 60 -7.04 -5.89 -5.61
CA ILE A 60 -6.21 -5.23 -4.59
C ILE A 60 -5.98 -3.75 -4.95
N LEU A 61 -5.69 -3.44 -6.21
CA LEU A 61 -5.48 -2.07 -6.70
C LEU A 61 -6.72 -1.17 -6.56
N ARG A 62 -7.90 -1.75 -6.29
CA ARG A 62 -9.17 -1.06 -6.09
C ARG A 62 -9.60 -0.99 -4.62
N GLU A 63 -8.84 -1.56 -3.70
CA GLU A 63 -9.15 -1.53 -2.27
C GLU A 63 -8.67 -0.24 -1.60
N ASN A 64 -9.41 0.20 -0.58
CA ASN A 64 -8.99 1.30 0.29
C ASN A 64 -7.89 0.83 1.25
N SER A 65 -6.82 1.61 1.35
CA SER A 65 -5.69 1.33 2.21
C SER A 65 -5.89 1.82 3.64
N GLY A 66 -5.49 0.98 4.60
CA GLY A 66 -5.50 1.33 6.03
C GLY A 66 -4.26 2.11 6.45
N ASN A 67 -4.39 2.84 7.56
CA ASN A 67 -3.25 3.54 8.18
C ASN A 67 -2.21 2.55 8.73
N VAL A 68 -0.99 3.07 8.89
CA VAL A 68 0.13 2.47 9.60
C VAL A 68 0.29 3.21 10.94
N ASN A 69 0.36 2.46 12.03
CA ASN A 69 0.55 2.92 13.40
C ASN A 69 1.89 2.42 14.00
N GLU A 70 2.47 1.36 13.45
CA GLU A 70 3.72 0.73 13.89
C GLU A 70 4.98 1.42 13.35
N PHE A 71 5.08 2.74 13.57
CA PHE A 71 6.24 3.52 13.15
C PHE A 71 7.56 2.90 13.63
N GLY A 72 8.55 2.86 12.74
CA GLY A 72 9.83 2.23 13.03
C GLY A 72 9.79 0.70 13.23
N SER A 73 8.74 -0.01 12.83
CA SER A 73 8.78 -1.48 12.82
C SER A 73 9.72 -2.03 11.75
N PHE A 74 10.13 -3.29 11.92
CA PHE A 74 10.95 -3.97 10.93
C PHE A 74 10.23 -4.11 9.59
N TYR A 75 8.95 -4.50 9.60
CA TYR A 75 8.16 -4.70 8.39
C TYR A 75 7.93 -3.40 7.63
N LEU A 76 7.63 -2.30 8.34
CA LEU A 76 7.48 -0.99 7.72
C LEU A 76 8.77 -0.56 7.01
N ARG A 77 9.92 -0.66 7.68
CA ARG A 77 11.22 -0.34 7.05
C ARG A 77 11.50 -1.20 5.83
N LEU A 78 11.28 -2.52 5.95
CA LEU A 78 11.54 -3.45 4.85
C LEU A 78 10.62 -3.17 3.65
N LEU A 79 9.35 -2.90 3.88
CA LEU A 79 8.40 -2.45 2.85
C LEU A 79 8.90 -1.18 2.16
N MET A 80 9.23 -0.14 2.94
CA MET A 80 9.71 1.14 2.42
C MET A 80 10.95 0.96 1.54
N ASP A 81 11.94 0.18 1.99
CA ASP A 81 13.17 -0.07 1.23
C ASP A 81 12.90 -0.81 -0.09
N ARG A 82 12.07 -1.86 -0.04
CA ARG A 82 11.75 -2.67 -1.23
C ARG A 82 10.88 -1.89 -2.22
N MET A 83 9.94 -1.07 -1.75
CA MET A 83 9.19 -0.13 -2.60
C MET A 83 10.13 0.87 -3.27
N TYR A 84 11.10 1.42 -2.53
CA TYR A 84 12.11 2.32 -3.10
C TYR A 84 12.93 1.65 -4.20
N LYS A 85 13.38 0.41 -3.99
CA LYS A 85 14.06 -0.38 -5.04
C LYS A 85 13.19 -0.63 -6.26
N THR A 86 11.89 -0.86 -6.04
CA THR A 86 10.93 -1.11 -7.11
C THR A 86 10.72 0.13 -7.98
N VAL A 87 10.44 1.29 -7.38
CA VAL A 87 10.20 2.53 -8.15
C VAL A 87 11.46 3.06 -8.83
N THR A 88 12.65 2.78 -8.28
CA THR A 88 13.93 3.19 -8.86
C THR A 88 14.54 2.17 -9.82
N ASN A 89 13.81 1.11 -10.19
CA ASN A 89 14.28 0.10 -11.13
C ASN A 89 14.68 0.74 -12.49
N PRO A 90 15.95 0.61 -12.94
CA PRO A 90 16.39 1.19 -14.21
C PRO A 90 15.63 0.68 -15.44
N ALA A 91 15.09 -0.53 -15.40
CA ALA A 91 14.34 -1.12 -16.51
C ALA A 91 12.92 -0.54 -16.64
N ASN A 92 12.35 -0.01 -15.56
CA ASN A 92 11.00 0.55 -15.53
C ASN A 92 10.88 1.59 -14.39
N ALA A 93 11.60 2.71 -14.54
CA ALA A 93 11.70 3.71 -13.48
C ALA A 93 10.39 4.50 -13.36
N GLY A 94 9.87 4.60 -12.13
CA GLY A 94 8.75 5.47 -11.78
C GLY A 94 9.21 6.79 -11.18
N VAL A 95 8.26 7.72 -11.00
CA VAL A 95 8.45 8.96 -10.21
C VAL A 95 7.68 8.93 -8.89
N GLY A 96 6.90 7.88 -8.68
CA GLY A 96 6.22 7.55 -7.43
C GLY A 96 5.76 6.10 -7.44
N ILE A 97 5.44 5.58 -6.26
CA ILE A 97 4.80 4.27 -6.07
C ILE A 97 4.02 4.28 -4.76
N ALA A 98 2.88 3.60 -4.72
CA ALA A 98 2.08 3.35 -3.54
C ALA A 98 2.11 1.86 -3.13
N ALA A 99 2.02 1.57 -1.83
CA ALA A 99 2.07 0.20 -1.32
C ALA A 99 1.02 -0.77 -1.93
N PRO A 100 -0.21 -0.33 -2.27
CA PRO A 100 -1.17 -1.19 -2.95
C PRO A 100 -0.66 -1.72 -4.29
N GLN A 101 0.20 -0.96 -4.99
CA GLN A 101 0.80 -1.40 -6.25
C GLN A 101 1.78 -2.56 -6.08
N VAL A 102 2.22 -2.86 -4.87
CA VAL A 102 3.06 -4.01 -4.53
C VAL A 102 2.33 -5.01 -3.62
N GLY A 103 1.00 -4.92 -3.54
CA GLY A 103 0.15 -5.88 -2.83
C GLY A 103 0.00 -5.66 -1.33
N VAL A 104 0.32 -4.48 -0.82
CA VAL A 104 0.17 -4.13 0.60
C VAL A 104 -0.83 -2.98 0.75
N SER A 105 -1.98 -3.23 1.38
CA SER A 105 -3.12 -2.31 1.48
C SER A 105 -2.92 -1.30 2.62
N LYS A 106 -1.78 -0.61 2.60
CA LYS A 106 -1.37 0.40 3.58
C LYS A 106 -1.09 1.76 2.94
N ARG A 107 -1.36 2.82 3.70
CA ARG A 107 -1.11 4.21 3.29
C ARG A 107 0.38 4.55 3.34
N VAL A 108 1.14 4.01 2.40
CA VAL A 108 2.58 4.27 2.23
C VAL A 108 2.84 4.62 0.78
N ILE A 109 3.48 5.76 0.54
CA ILE A 109 3.83 6.22 -0.80
C ILE A 109 5.29 6.70 -0.84
N TRP A 110 5.95 6.48 -1.96
CA TRP A 110 7.19 7.15 -2.33
C TRP A 110 6.90 8.17 -3.42
N VAL A 111 7.45 9.37 -3.28
CA VAL A 111 7.28 10.46 -4.27
C VAL A 111 8.63 11.08 -4.57
N LYS A 112 8.91 11.30 -5.86
CA LYS A 112 10.07 12.10 -6.30
C LYS A 112 9.73 13.59 -6.23
N ARG A 113 10.39 14.32 -5.31
CA ARG A 113 10.17 15.73 -5.00
C ARG A 113 10.90 16.67 -5.94
N TYR A 114 10.41 16.83 -7.18
CA TYR A 114 10.97 17.74 -8.18
C TYR A 114 10.97 19.22 -7.77
N ASP A 115 10.21 19.58 -6.74
CA ASP A 115 10.16 20.89 -6.10
C ASP A 115 11.33 21.15 -5.14
N LYS A 116 12.11 20.12 -4.80
CA LYS A 116 13.28 20.21 -3.92
C LYS A 116 14.57 20.05 -4.72
N SER A 117 15.63 20.69 -4.25
CA SER A 117 16.97 20.59 -4.87
C SER A 117 17.43 19.14 -4.96
N GLY A 118 17.87 18.73 -6.15
CA GLY A 118 18.32 17.35 -6.41
C GLY A 118 17.19 16.34 -6.67
N ALA A 119 15.92 16.77 -6.63
CA ALA A 119 14.74 15.93 -6.85
C ALA A 119 14.77 14.60 -6.05
N PRO A 120 14.91 14.65 -4.72
CA PRO A 120 15.02 13.47 -3.89
C PRO A 120 13.72 12.65 -3.93
N PHE A 121 13.86 11.35 -3.70
CA PHE A 121 12.72 10.53 -3.33
C PHE A 121 12.49 10.63 -1.82
N GLU A 122 11.23 10.77 -1.42
CA GLU A 122 10.82 10.80 -0.03
C GLU A 122 9.62 9.87 0.17
N CYS A 123 9.57 9.23 1.34
CA CYS A 123 8.50 8.32 1.73
C CYS A 123 7.54 9.03 2.68
N TYR A 124 6.24 8.85 2.45
CA TYR A 124 5.19 9.45 3.26
C TYR A 124 4.21 8.36 3.69
N LEU A 125 3.83 8.41 4.97
CA LEU A 125 2.89 7.49 5.59
C LEU A 125 1.57 8.22 5.81
N ASN A 126 0.47 7.46 5.90
CA ASN A 126 -0.86 7.96 6.24
C ASN A 126 -1.24 9.25 5.48
N SER A 127 -0.92 9.30 4.19
CA SER A 127 -1.03 10.52 3.40
C SER A 127 -2.46 10.78 2.92
N TYR A 128 -2.89 12.05 3.01
CA TYR A 128 -4.19 12.55 2.58
C TYR A 128 -4.07 13.92 1.94
N ILE A 129 -4.90 14.19 0.93
CA ILE A 129 -5.09 15.54 0.40
C ILE A 129 -6.18 16.23 1.21
N THR A 130 -5.85 17.38 1.81
CA THR A 130 -6.76 18.15 2.67
C THR A 130 -7.37 19.35 1.95
N ALA A 131 -6.75 19.80 0.84
CA ALA A 131 -7.32 20.81 -0.05
C ALA A 131 -6.76 20.69 -1.46
N TYR A 132 -7.55 21.16 -2.43
CA TYR A 132 -7.18 21.25 -3.84
C TYR A 132 -7.27 22.69 -4.31
N SER A 133 -6.51 23.02 -5.35
CA SER A 133 -6.76 24.24 -6.11
C SER A 133 -8.06 24.17 -6.91
N ASP A 134 -8.76 25.30 -7.07
CA ASP A 134 -9.91 25.41 -7.98
C ASP A 134 -9.51 25.32 -9.47
N THR A 135 -8.21 25.37 -9.78
CA THR A 135 -7.69 25.27 -11.14
C THR A 135 -7.17 23.87 -11.43
N PHE A 136 -7.75 23.20 -12.42
CA PHE A 136 -7.31 21.88 -12.85
C PHE A 136 -6.62 21.95 -14.21
N LYS A 137 -5.69 21.03 -14.45
CA LYS A 137 -5.05 20.84 -15.74
C LYS A 137 -5.05 19.38 -16.13
N LEU A 138 -5.31 19.17 -17.41
CA LEU A 138 -5.11 17.90 -18.06
C LEU A 138 -3.59 17.72 -18.29
N ARG A 139 -3.03 16.60 -17.82
CA ARG A 139 -1.61 16.27 -18.01
C ARG A 139 -1.46 14.78 -18.30
N ALA A 140 -0.52 14.45 -19.19
CA ALA A 140 -0.14 13.06 -19.46
C ALA A 140 0.21 12.33 -18.15
N ASP A 141 -0.39 11.17 -17.99
CA ASP A 141 -0.24 10.29 -16.84
C ASP A 141 0.11 8.87 -17.32
N GLY A 142 0.67 8.08 -16.42
CA GLY A 142 1.07 6.70 -16.63
C GLY A 142 1.31 6.05 -15.27
N CYS A 143 1.21 4.72 -15.22
CA CYS A 143 1.27 4.00 -13.95
C CYS A 143 2.08 2.71 -14.13
N LEU A 144 2.93 2.38 -13.16
CA LEU A 144 3.68 1.12 -13.15
C LEU A 144 2.73 -0.10 -13.17
N SER A 145 1.54 0.04 -12.59
CA SER A 145 0.49 -0.99 -12.57
C SER A 145 -0.38 -1.05 -13.83
N ILE A 146 -0.27 -0.10 -14.76
CA ILE A 146 -1.03 -0.09 -16.02
C ILE A 146 -0.04 -0.01 -17.20
N PRO A 147 0.71 -1.10 -17.44
CA PRO A 147 1.85 -1.07 -18.36
C PRO A 147 1.41 -0.78 -19.81
N GLY A 148 2.17 0.07 -20.50
CA GLY A 148 1.95 0.40 -21.90
C GLY A 148 0.80 1.38 -22.17
N VAL A 149 0.13 1.89 -21.13
CA VAL A 149 -0.94 2.88 -21.26
C VAL A 149 -0.47 4.23 -20.75
N SER A 150 -0.65 5.26 -21.57
CA SER A 150 -0.56 6.65 -21.14
C SER A 150 -1.77 7.41 -21.66
N GLN A 151 -2.45 8.10 -20.76
CA GLN A 151 -3.58 8.97 -21.05
C GLN A 151 -3.43 10.21 -20.17
N SER A 152 -4.04 11.32 -20.57
CA SER A 152 -4.05 12.48 -19.69
C SER A 152 -5.14 12.35 -18.62
N SER A 153 -4.81 12.77 -17.39
CA SER A 153 -5.73 12.85 -16.26
C SER A 153 -5.90 14.31 -15.81
N TRP A 154 -7.07 14.68 -15.32
CA TRP A 154 -7.30 15.99 -14.69
C TRP A 154 -6.75 16.01 -13.26
N ARG A 155 -5.88 16.98 -12.98
CA ARG A 155 -5.25 17.18 -11.67
C ARG A 155 -5.31 18.64 -11.26
N ALA A 156 -5.51 18.88 -9.97
CA ALA A 156 -5.35 20.21 -9.38
C ALA A 156 -3.90 20.68 -9.58
N ILE A 157 -3.69 21.97 -9.81
CA ILE A 157 -2.33 22.52 -10.03
C ILE A 157 -1.52 22.63 -8.74
N TRP A 158 -2.18 22.63 -7.58
CA TRP A 158 -1.59 22.50 -6.26
C TRP A 158 -2.52 21.72 -5.34
N VAL A 159 -1.94 21.11 -4.30
CA VAL A 159 -2.67 20.42 -3.22
C VAL A 159 -2.06 20.74 -1.86
N ASP A 160 -2.89 20.72 -0.81
CA ASP A 160 -2.43 20.63 0.57
C ASP A 160 -2.42 19.16 0.98
N VAL A 161 -1.30 18.67 1.48
CA VAL A 161 -1.10 17.27 1.84
C VAL A 161 -0.78 17.17 3.33
N SER A 162 -1.43 16.25 4.01
CA SER A 162 -1.14 15.84 5.39
C SER A 162 -0.58 14.43 5.37
N TYR A 163 0.46 14.17 6.17
CA TYR A 163 1.15 12.87 6.21
C TYR A 163 1.95 12.69 7.49
N ASP A 164 2.33 11.45 7.77
CA ASP A 164 3.28 11.08 8.81
C ASP A 164 4.63 10.68 8.19
N LEU A 165 5.71 10.89 8.94
CA LEU A 165 7.04 10.36 8.64
C LEU A 165 7.26 9.01 9.32
N SER A 166 8.33 8.30 8.94
CA SER A 166 8.65 6.96 9.46
C SER A 166 8.88 6.90 10.97
N ASP A 167 9.17 8.03 11.60
CA ASP A 167 9.31 8.17 13.05
C ASP A 167 8.00 8.53 13.78
N GLY A 168 6.89 8.65 13.03
CA GLY A 168 5.57 9.03 13.55
C GLY A 168 5.33 10.54 13.63
N THR A 169 6.27 11.37 13.20
CA THR A 169 6.07 12.83 13.17
C THR A 169 5.04 13.22 12.12
N HIS A 170 4.02 13.97 12.52
CA HIS A 170 2.96 14.45 11.63
C HIS A 170 3.31 15.79 10.99
N HIS A 171 3.00 15.92 9.69
CA HIS A 171 3.23 17.12 8.90
C HIS A 171 2.02 17.48 8.03
N SER A 172 1.95 18.76 7.66
CA SER A 172 1.06 19.27 6.64
C SER A 172 1.80 20.33 5.82
N GLU A 173 1.74 20.25 4.50
CA GLU A 173 2.37 21.22 3.60
C GLU A 173 1.55 21.44 2.32
N ARG A 174 1.72 22.62 1.71
CA ARG A 174 1.20 22.92 0.37
C ARG A 174 2.23 22.57 -0.69
N ILE A 175 1.85 21.74 -1.66
CA ILE A 175 2.66 21.41 -2.83
C ILE A 175 2.20 22.26 -4.02
N THR A 176 2.94 23.34 -4.32
CA THR A 176 2.61 24.27 -5.42
C THR A 176 3.29 23.93 -6.75
N HIS A 177 4.33 23.09 -6.72
CA HIS A 177 4.99 22.64 -7.94
C HIS A 177 4.08 21.64 -8.68
N GLN A 178 3.57 22.05 -9.84
CA GLN A 178 2.50 21.32 -10.55
C GLN A 178 2.83 19.85 -10.84
N TYR A 179 4.10 19.52 -11.12
CA TYR A 179 4.45 18.11 -11.36
C TYR A 179 4.53 17.29 -10.08
N THR A 180 5.10 17.83 -9.01
CA THR A 180 5.10 17.14 -7.71
C THR A 180 3.67 17.00 -7.19
N SER A 181 2.85 18.04 -7.33
CA SER A 181 1.42 18.01 -6.96
C SER A 181 0.66 16.94 -7.74
N HIS A 182 0.95 16.75 -9.04
CA HIS A 182 0.39 15.65 -9.83
C HIS A 182 0.79 14.30 -9.23
N ILE A 183 2.08 14.08 -8.96
CA ILE A 183 2.57 12.81 -8.42
C ILE A 183 1.89 12.50 -7.09
N PHE A 184 1.81 13.45 -6.15
CA PHE A 184 1.07 13.23 -4.90
C PHE A 184 -0.39 12.84 -5.13
N GLN A 185 -1.10 13.52 -6.03
CA GLN A 185 -2.48 13.15 -6.37
C GLN A 185 -2.57 11.73 -6.94
N HIS A 186 -1.63 11.33 -7.80
CA HIS A 186 -1.59 9.98 -8.36
C HIS A 186 -1.33 8.92 -7.28
N GLU A 187 -0.32 9.11 -6.45
CA GLU A 187 0.04 8.11 -5.43
C GLU A 187 -1.01 8.05 -4.30
N ILE A 188 -1.64 9.17 -3.94
CA ILE A 188 -2.71 9.18 -2.94
C ILE A 188 -3.99 8.55 -3.50
N ASP A 189 -4.31 8.75 -4.79
CA ASP A 189 -5.42 8.04 -5.45
C ASP A 189 -5.28 6.52 -5.30
N HIS A 190 -4.07 5.97 -5.45
CA HIS A 190 -3.82 4.55 -5.25
C HIS A 190 -4.14 4.07 -3.82
N LEU A 191 -4.00 4.93 -2.82
CA LEU A 191 -4.37 4.59 -1.44
C LEU A 191 -5.89 4.46 -1.25
N ASP A 192 -6.66 5.04 -2.16
CA ASP A 192 -8.13 5.07 -2.14
C ASP A 192 -8.73 4.20 -3.26
N GLY A 193 -7.94 3.29 -3.86
CA GLY A 193 -8.38 2.39 -4.92
C GLY A 193 -8.70 3.08 -6.26
N VAL A 194 -8.23 4.31 -6.44
CA VAL A 194 -8.42 5.12 -7.66
C VAL A 194 -7.19 4.99 -8.54
N VAL A 195 -7.40 4.85 -9.84
CA VAL A 195 -6.33 4.87 -10.84
C VAL A 195 -6.52 6.04 -11.79
N PHE A 196 -5.46 6.47 -12.47
CA PHE A 196 -5.54 7.65 -13.34
C PHE A 196 -6.58 7.55 -14.47
N LEU A 197 -6.98 6.34 -14.87
CA LEU A 197 -8.05 6.11 -15.85
C LEU A 197 -9.43 6.58 -15.36
N ASP A 198 -9.62 6.72 -14.05
CA ASP A 198 -10.86 7.23 -13.47
C ASP A 198 -10.92 8.77 -13.49
N ARG A 199 -9.81 9.44 -13.80
CA ARG A 199 -9.63 10.91 -13.73
C ARG A 199 -9.69 11.55 -15.12
N THR A 200 -10.55 11.05 -15.99
CA THR A 200 -10.66 11.47 -17.40
C THR A 200 -11.56 12.68 -17.62
N GLU A 201 -12.42 12.98 -16.65
CA GLU A 201 -13.32 14.14 -16.66
C GLU A 201 -12.85 15.20 -15.64
N LEU A 202 -13.27 16.45 -15.86
CA LEU A 202 -13.01 17.53 -14.91
C LEU A 202 -13.81 17.26 -13.63
N PRO A 203 -13.19 17.27 -12.44
CA PRO A 203 -13.87 17.01 -11.17
C PRO A 203 -14.99 17.99 -10.82
#